data_AF-A0A926UE69-F1
#
_entry.id   AF-A0A926UE69-F1
#
_cell.length_a   1.000
_cell.length_b   1.000
_cell.length_c   1.000
_cell.angle_alpha   90.00
_cell.angle_beta   90.00
_cell.angle_gamma   90.00
#
_symmetry.space_group_name_H-M   'P 1'
#
loop_
_entity.id
_entity.type
_entity.pdbx_description
1 polymer ?
#
loop_
_entity_poly.entity_id
_entity_poly.type
_entity_poly.pdbx_seq_one_letter_code
_entity_poly.pdbx_strand_id
1 'polypeptide(L)'
;MKLSKASTKTVTVAYATANGTATGGSDYQGRSGSLTFNPGETQKAISIPVIGDTRVEANETLLVNLSKITNATLADAQGRGVISTDDPVNLSGSQTLTAELTPGDRSNPTLSSRHRDDYRLTGVSAGRRLRLNLDSTRFNPYLQLVNASTGQVLAANDNANGGLNSQLFMTVQSGVNYLIRVTSASNWATGSYTLRTSPA
;
A
#
# COMPACT_ATOMS: atom_id res chain seq x y z
N MET A 1 -13.46 19.13 -2.60
CA MET A 1 -13.34 20.57 -2.92
C MET A 1 -14.02 21.40 -1.86
N LYS A 2 -13.46 22.57 -1.51
CA LYS A 2 -14.05 23.50 -0.53
C LYS A 2 -14.06 24.93 -1.04
N LEU A 3 -15.07 25.70 -0.66
CA LEU A 3 -15.06 27.17 -0.70
C LEU A 3 -14.42 27.70 0.59
N SER A 4 -13.74 28.85 0.50
CA SER A 4 -13.14 29.49 1.68
C SER A 4 -14.18 30.06 2.66
N LYS A 5 -15.39 30.34 2.17
CA LYS A 5 -16.55 30.79 2.93
C LYS A 5 -17.84 30.44 2.19
N ALA A 6 -18.97 30.45 2.92
CA ALA A 6 -20.28 30.32 2.31
C ALA A 6 -20.57 31.50 1.36
N SER A 7 -21.23 31.21 0.24
CA SER A 7 -21.74 32.20 -0.71
C SER A 7 -23.25 32.38 -0.55
N THR A 8 -23.75 33.59 -0.80
CA THR A 8 -25.19 33.86 -0.93
C THR A 8 -25.72 33.59 -2.35
N LYS A 9 -24.82 33.41 -3.32
CA LYS A 9 -25.13 33.06 -4.71
C LYS A 9 -24.71 31.62 -5.00
N THR A 10 -25.38 30.98 -5.95
CA THR A 10 -24.94 29.70 -6.50
C THR A 10 -23.57 29.85 -7.16
N VAL A 11 -22.63 28.98 -6.79
CA VAL A 11 -21.28 28.91 -7.38
C VAL A 11 -21.19 27.64 -8.21
N THR A 12 -20.81 27.76 -9.48
CA THR A 12 -20.50 26.62 -10.34
C THR A 12 -19.03 26.57 -10.67
N VAL A 13 -18.46 25.38 -10.79
CA VAL A 13 -17.06 25.18 -11.17
C VAL A 13 -16.94 23.89 -11.97
N ALA A 14 -16.32 23.97 -13.14
CA ALA A 14 -16.01 22.79 -13.93
C ALA A 14 -14.74 22.11 -13.39
N TYR A 15 -14.70 20.79 -13.46
CA TYR A 15 -13.52 20.01 -13.10
C TYR A 15 -13.20 18.96 -14.17
N ALA A 16 -11.92 18.62 -14.28
CA ALA A 16 -11.44 17.48 -15.06
C ALA A 16 -10.22 16.87 -14.37
N THR A 17 -10.15 15.54 -14.32
CA THR A 17 -8.94 14.83 -13.88
C THR A 17 -7.82 14.99 -14.89
N ALA A 18 -6.59 15.01 -14.40
CA ALA A 18 -5.39 14.99 -15.22
C ALA A 18 -4.35 14.06 -14.57
N ASN A 19 -3.46 13.53 -15.41
CA ASN A 19 -2.36 12.69 -14.95
C ASN A 19 -1.43 13.50 -14.04
N GLY A 20 -0.99 12.89 -12.94
CA GLY A 20 0.23 13.28 -12.24
C GLY A 20 1.31 12.28 -12.62
N THR A 21 1.68 11.43 -11.66
CA THR A 21 2.43 10.19 -11.95
C THR A 21 1.50 9.03 -12.33
N ALA A 22 0.24 9.06 -11.87
CA ALA A 22 -0.79 8.12 -12.29
C ALA A 22 -1.30 8.47 -13.70
N THR A 23 -1.59 7.43 -14.48
CA THR A 23 -2.06 7.47 -15.86
C THR A 23 -3.53 7.08 -15.94
N GLY A 24 -4.34 7.96 -16.56
CA GLY A 24 -5.76 7.70 -16.78
C GLY A 24 -5.97 6.52 -17.73
N GLY A 25 -6.85 5.60 -17.34
CA GLY A 25 -7.15 4.36 -18.07
C GLY A 25 -6.36 3.14 -17.61
N SER A 26 -5.18 3.31 -16.98
CA SER A 26 -4.47 2.22 -16.29
C SER A 26 -4.68 2.26 -14.79
N ASP A 27 -4.54 3.44 -14.16
CA ASP A 27 -4.44 3.54 -12.70
C ASP A 27 -5.71 4.19 -12.10
N TYR A 28 -6.43 4.97 -12.90
CA TYR A 28 -7.70 5.57 -12.52
C TYR A 28 -8.63 5.78 -13.72
N GLN A 29 -9.93 5.84 -13.46
CA GLN A 29 -10.92 6.21 -14.47
C GLN A 29 -11.05 7.74 -14.52
N GLY A 30 -10.69 8.34 -15.66
CA GLY A 30 -10.81 9.77 -15.88
C GLY A 30 -12.23 10.29 -15.64
N ARG A 31 -12.35 11.45 -14.99
CA ARG A 31 -13.63 12.10 -14.69
C ARG A 31 -13.58 13.58 -15.05
N SER A 32 -14.69 14.09 -15.60
CA SER A 32 -14.92 15.51 -15.79
C SER A 32 -16.37 15.85 -15.54
N GLY A 33 -16.65 17.09 -15.13
CA GLY A 33 -18.01 17.54 -14.89
C GLY A 33 -18.08 18.95 -14.34
N SER A 34 -19.21 19.29 -13.73
CA SER A 34 -19.41 20.55 -13.01
C SER A 34 -19.91 20.27 -11.60
N LEU A 35 -19.38 21.01 -10.63
CA LEU A 35 -19.91 21.07 -9.27
C LEU A 35 -20.73 22.33 -9.10
N THR A 36 -21.85 22.21 -8.39
CA THR A 36 -22.74 23.33 -8.06
C THR A 36 -22.84 23.42 -6.54
N PHE A 37 -22.41 24.54 -5.97
CA PHE A 37 -22.61 24.88 -4.57
C PHE A 37 -23.84 25.77 -4.48
N ASN A 38 -24.88 25.28 -3.83
CA ASN A 38 -26.05 26.08 -3.47
C ASN A 38 -25.65 27.13 -2.42
N PRO A 39 -26.41 28.24 -2.28
CA PRO A 39 -26.15 29.21 -1.23
C PRO A 39 -26.00 28.54 0.14
N GLY A 40 -24.98 28.94 0.89
CA GLY A 40 -24.64 28.33 2.18
C GLY A 40 -23.73 27.08 2.11
N GLU A 41 -23.68 26.35 0.99
CA GLU A 41 -22.80 25.18 0.86
C GLU A 41 -21.34 25.59 0.69
N THR A 42 -20.43 24.87 1.37
CA THR A 42 -18.99 25.15 1.30
C THR A 42 -18.15 23.93 0.90
N GLN A 43 -18.75 22.75 0.75
CA GLN A 43 -18.02 21.55 0.36
C GLN A 43 -18.77 20.70 -0.66
N LYS A 44 -18.02 20.12 -1.59
CA LYS A 44 -18.45 19.06 -2.51
C LYS A 44 -17.34 18.04 -2.69
N ALA A 45 -17.71 16.79 -2.89
CA ALA A 45 -16.77 15.71 -3.19
C ALA A 45 -16.72 15.44 -4.71
N ILE A 46 -15.56 15.00 -5.18
CA ILE A 46 -15.38 14.42 -6.51
C ILE A 46 -14.95 12.98 -6.26
N SER A 47 -15.71 12.01 -6.77
CA SER A 47 -15.38 10.60 -6.66
C SER A 47 -14.71 10.14 -7.95
N ILE A 48 -13.52 9.55 -7.82
CA ILE A 48 -12.69 9.11 -8.94
C ILE A 48 -12.36 7.63 -8.67
N PRO A 49 -12.88 6.70 -9.49
CA PRO A 49 -12.55 5.29 -9.34
C PRO A 49 -11.07 5.03 -9.61
N VAL A 50 -10.42 4.28 -8.72
CA VAL A 50 -9.07 3.73 -8.90
C VAL A 50 -9.19 2.38 -9.62
N ILE A 51 -8.25 2.10 -10.52
CA ILE A 51 -8.12 0.82 -11.19
C ILE A 51 -6.92 0.14 -10.52
N GLY A 52 -7.16 -0.96 -9.82
CA GLY A 52 -6.09 -1.74 -9.18
C GLY A 52 -5.65 -2.89 -10.08
N ASP A 53 -4.36 -3.22 -10.03
CA ASP A 53 -3.83 -4.45 -10.61
C ASP A 53 -2.92 -5.20 -9.60
N THR A 54 -1.92 -5.96 -10.08
CA THR A 54 -0.98 -6.72 -9.21
C THR A 54 0.48 -6.40 -9.50
N ARG A 55 0.73 -5.38 -10.33
CA ARG A 55 2.05 -4.93 -10.71
C ARG A 55 2.55 -4.01 -9.61
N VAL A 56 3.66 -4.41 -9.00
CA VAL A 56 4.28 -3.63 -7.93
C VAL A 56 4.60 -2.20 -8.39
N GLU A 57 3.88 -1.25 -7.81
CA GLU A 57 3.97 0.17 -8.10
C GLU A 57 4.26 0.99 -6.85
N ALA A 58 4.82 2.19 -7.03
CA ALA A 58 4.94 3.17 -5.95
C ALA A 58 3.60 3.91 -5.78
N ASN A 59 3.44 4.66 -4.68
CA ASN A 59 2.32 5.59 -4.57
C ASN A 59 2.34 6.58 -5.73
N GLU A 60 1.19 6.77 -6.35
CA GLU A 60 1.04 7.63 -7.51
C GLU A 60 0.18 8.85 -7.22
N THR A 61 0.24 9.83 -8.11
CA THR A 61 -0.41 11.11 -7.95
C THR A 61 -1.37 11.37 -9.09
N LEU A 62 -2.54 11.87 -8.72
CA LEU A 62 -3.64 12.24 -9.59
C LEU A 62 -3.92 13.72 -9.42
N LEU A 63 -4.19 14.44 -10.50
CA LEU A 63 -4.52 15.85 -10.47
C LEU A 63 -6.00 16.07 -10.82
N VAL A 64 -6.59 17.12 -10.28
CA VAL A 64 -7.93 17.60 -10.62
C VAL A 64 -7.86 19.08 -10.94
N ASN A 65 -8.03 19.43 -12.21
CA ASN A 65 -8.01 20.81 -12.67
C ASN A 65 -9.40 21.41 -12.56
N LEU A 66 -9.48 22.62 -11.99
CA LEU A 66 -10.68 23.41 -11.86
C LEU A 66 -10.69 24.53 -12.91
N SER A 67 -11.85 24.81 -13.48
CA SER A 67 -12.01 25.85 -14.49
C SER A 67 -13.42 26.41 -14.50
N LYS A 68 -13.65 27.47 -15.30
CA LYS A 68 -14.97 28.04 -15.58
C LYS A 68 -15.79 28.33 -14.31
N ILE A 69 -15.14 28.91 -13.29
CA ILE A 69 -15.82 29.25 -12.03
C ILE A 69 -16.76 30.44 -12.22
N THR A 70 -17.91 30.42 -11.55
CA THR A 70 -18.86 31.54 -11.52
C THR A 70 -19.11 32.00 -10.09
N ASN A 71 -19.36 33.30 -9.89
CA ASN A 71 -19.66 33.91 -8.59
C ASN A 71 -18.62 33.69 -7.47
N ALA A 72 -17.41 33.28 -7.85
CA ALA A 72 -16.24 33.09 -6.98
C ALA A 72 -14.96 33.23 -7.80
N THR A 73 -13.81 33.25 -7.14
CA THR A 73 -12.48 33.24 -7.76
C THR A 73 -11.76 31.93 -7.41
N LEU A 74 -10.97 31.40 -8.35
CA LEU A 74 -10.10 30.26 -8.10
C LEU A 74 -8.79 30.76 -7.49
N ALA A 75 -8.59 30.54 -6.20
CA ALA A 75 -7.31 30.79 -5.54
C ALA A 75 -6.32 29.64 -5.77
N ASP A 76 -6.85 28.42 -5.85
CA ASP A 76 -6.13 27.20 -6.23
C ASP A 76 -6.96 26.49 -7.29
N ALA A 77 -6.38 26.33 -8.49
CA ALA A 77 -7.05 25.73 -9.62
C ALA A 77 -6.72 24.24 -9.78
N GLN A 78 -5.91 23.64 -8.91
CA GLN A 78 -5.50 22.24 -9.05
C GLN A 78 -5.48 21.50 -7.71
N GLY A 79 -6.37 20.52 -7.58
CA GLY A 79 -6.30 19.54 -6.50
C GLY A 79 -5.30 18.42 -6.82
N ARG A 80 -4.57 17.94 -5.81
CA ARG A 80 -3.73 16.74 -5.90
C ARG A 80 -4.28 15.63 -5.00
N GLY A 81 -4.51 14.46 -5.58
CA GLY A 81 -4.81 13.21 -4.89
C GLY A 81 -3.61 12.25 -4.95
N VAL A 82 -3.56 11.32 -4.02
CA VAL A 82 -2.59 10.21 -4.01
C VAL A 82 -3.36 8.90 -4.15
N ILE A 83 -2.94 8.07 -5.10
CA ILE A 83 -3.35 6.68 -5.21
C ILE A 83 -2.29 5.88 -4.46
N SER A 84 -2.69 5.30 -3.33
CA SER A 84 -1.77 4.49 -2.54
C SER A 84 -1.61 3.12 -3.18
N THR A 85 -0.36 2.66 -3.33
CA THR A 85 -0.07 1.30 -3.77
C THR A 85 -0.57 0.32 -2.73
N ASP A 86 -1.13 -0.79 -3.20
CA ASP A 86 -1.51 -1.89 -2.34
C ASP A 86 -0.69 -3.17 -2.59
N ASP A 87 0.35 -3.09 -3.42
CA ASP A 87 1.19 -4.21 -3.79
C ASP A 87 2.35 -4.48 -2.82
N PRO A 88 2.77 -5.75 -2.69
CA PRO A 88 3.94 -6.12 -1.91
C PRO A 88 5.24 -5.68 -2.59
N VAL A 89 6.19 -5.20 -1.80
CA VAL A 89 7.52 -4.79 -2.31
C VAL A 89 8.33 -6.01 -2.75
N ASN A 90 9.02 -5.94 -3.89
CA ASN A 90 9.88 -7.02 -4.36
C ASN A 90 11.13 -7.18 -3.49
N LEU A 91 11.43 -8.42 -3.11
CA LEU A 91 12.60 -8.80 -2.33
C LEU A 91 13.36 -9.92 -3.06
N SER A 92 14.67 -9.77 -3.26
CA SER A 92 15.49 -10.79 -3.91
C SER A 92 15.90 -11.92 -2.96
N GLY A 93 16.52 -12.98 -3.46
CA GLY A 93 17.01 -14.10 -2.63
C GLY A 93 18.26 -13.80 -1.78
N SER A 94 18.86 -12.61 -1.92
CA SER A 94 20.05 -12.18 -1.18
C SER A 94 19.98 -10.69 -0.88
N GLN A 95 19.13 -10.30 0.05
CA GLN A 95 18.86 -8.90 0.39
C GLN A 95 18.71 -8.71 1.90
N THR A 96 19.10 -7.54 2.38
CA THR A 96 18.74 -7.05 3.71
C THR A 96 17.87 -5.81 3.54
N LEU A 97 16.76 -5.78 4.25
CA LEU A 97 15.80 -4.68 4.25
C LEU A 97 15.51 -4.27 5.69
N THR A 98 15.48 -2.97 5.96
CA THR A 98 14.98 -2.40 7.22
C THR A 98 13.70 -1.65 6.93
N ALA A 99 12.67 -1.88 7.74
CA ALA A 99 11.36 -1.25 7.63
C ALA A 99 10.70 -1.16 9.02
N GLU A 100 9.47 -0.65 9.08
CA GLU A 100 8.70 -0.56 10.32
C GLU A 100 7.29 -1.10 10.13
N LEU A 101 6.83 -1.94 11.07
CA LEU A 101 5.40 -2.23 11.19
C LEU A 101 4.73 -1.04 11.88
N THR A 102 3.71 -0.47 11.26
CA THR A 102 2.97 0.70 11.72
C THR A 102 1.49 0.40 11.97
N PRO A 103 0.78 1.20 12.77
CA PRO A 103 -0.67 1.06 12.92
C PRO A 103 -1.47 1.25 11.63
N GLY A 104 -0.87 1.87 10.60
CA GLY A 104 -1.49 2.08 9.28
C GLY A 104 -1.40 0.86 8.36
N ASP A 105 -0.59 -0.14 8.71
CA ASP A 105 -0.40 -1.32 7.88
C ASP A 105 -1.60 -2.26 7.98
N ARG A 106 -1.76 -3.09 6.94
CA ARG A 106 -2.91 -3.99 6.83
C ARG A 106 -2.90 -5.05 7.93
N SER A 107 -4.08 -5.43 8.38
CA SER A 107 -4.25 -6.54 9.32
C SER A 107 -3.86 -7.88 8.68
N ASN A 108 -3.14 -8.74 9.40
CA ASN A 108 -2.80 -10.08 8.92
C ASN A 108 -4.08 -10.92 8.70
N PRO A 109 -4.32 -11.45 7.48
CA PRO A 109 -5.56 -12.16 7.16
C PRO A 109 -5.72 -13.47 7.95
N THR A 110 -4.63 -14.05 8.45
CA THR A 110 -4.65 -15.25 9.30
C THR A 110 -4.58 -14.92 10.79
N LEU A 111 -4.28 -13.67 11.15
CA LEU A 111 -4.09 -13.18 12.52
C LEU A 111 -4.61 -11.74 12.61
N SER A 112 -5.93 -11.57 12.54
CA SER A 112 -6.58 -10.26 12.31
C SER A 112 -6.21 -9.16 13.32
N SER A 113 -5.72 -9.53 14.50
CA SER A 113 -5.25 -8.63 15.55
C SER A 113 -3.80 -8.14 15.40
N ARG A 114 -3.21 -8.27 14.21
CA ARG A 114 -1.79 -8.00 13.96
C ARG A 114 -1.60 -7.22 12.66
N HIS A 115 -0.63 -6.32 12.63
CA HIS A 115 -0.21 -5.62 11.41
C HIS A 115 0.68 -6.52 10.56
N ARG A 116 0.79 -6.22 9.27
CA ARG A 116 1.64 -6.98 8.36
C ARG A 116 2.27 -6.10 7.28
N ASP A 117 3.48 -6.48 6.89
CA ASP A 117 4.08 -6.11 5.63
C ASP A 117 4.30 -7.37 4.79
N ASP A 118 3.97 -7.29 3.51
CA ASP A 118 4.14 -8.39 2.56
C ASP A 118 5.24 -8.05 1.54
N TYR A 119 6.19 -8.96 1.37
CA TYR A 119 7.29 -8.82 0.41
C TYR A 119 7.26 -9.95 -0.62
N ARG A 120 7.27 -9.61 -1.90
CA ARG A 120 7.24 -10.61 -2.97
C ARG A 120 8.65 -11.13 -3.25
N LEU A 121 8.88 -12.43 -3.06
CA LEU A 121 10.16 -13.04 -3.41
C LEU A 121 10.29 -13.13 -4.93
N THR A 122 11.35 -12.52 -5.49
CA THR A 122 11.59 -12.47 -6.94
C THR A 122 13.05 -12.79 -7.27
N GLY A 123 13.30 -13.16 -8.53
CA GLY A 123 14.67 -13.38 -9.03
C GLY A 123 15.38 -14.60 -8.42
N VAL A 124 14.65 -15.60 -7.93
CA VAL A 124 15.22 -16.84 -7.38
C VAL A 124 14.70 -18.04 -8.14
N SER A 125 15.62 -18.87 -8.65
CA SER A 125 15.28 -20.08 -9.39
C SER A 125 14.74 -21.19 -8.48
N ALA A 126 13.83 -22.01 -9.01
CA ALA A 126 13.35 -23.20 -8.33
C ALA A 126 14.51 -24.15 -7.95
N GLY A 127 14.37 -24.85 -6.83
CA GLY A 127 15.39 -25.69 -6.23
C GLY A 127 16.39 -24.95 -5.34
N ARG A 128 16.45 -23.61 -5.40
CA ARG A 128 17.34 -22.85 -4.50
C ARG A 128 16.80 -22.89 -3.07
N ARG A 129 17.68 -23.25 -2.12
CA ARG A 129 17.39 -23.17 -0.69
C ARG A 129 17.75 -21.78 -0.16
N LEU A 130 16.81 -21.17 0.56
CA LEU A 130 16.96 -19.86 1.18
C LEU A 130 16.75 -19.95 2.68
N ARG A 131 17.40 -19.04 3.39
CA ARG A 131 17.16 -18.69 4.78
C ARG A 131 16.57 -17.29 4.83
N LEU A 132 15.45 -17.18 5.52
CA LEU A 132 14.76 -15.94 5.81
C LEU A 132 14.95 -15.65 7.30
N ASN A 133 15.48 -14.48 7.64
CA ASN A 133 15.65 -14.05 9.04
C ASN A 133 14.89 -12.74 9.25
N LEU A 134 14.13 -12.67 10.33
CA LEU A 134 13.43 -11.48 10.77
C LEU A 134 13.86 -11.15 12.20
N ASP A 135 14.44 -9.97 12.35
CA ASP A 135 14.95 -9.45 13.62
C ASP A 135 14.20 -8.16 13.99
N SER A 136 13.79 -8.03 15.25
CA SER A 136 13.28 -6.77 15.79
C SER A 136 13.66 -6.64 17.27
N THR A 137 13.97 -5.41 17.69
CA THR A 137 14.14 -5.04 19.10
C THR A 137 12.89 -4.38 19.68
N ARG A 138 11.86 -4.14 18.86
CA ARG A 138 10.67 -3.34 19.20
C ARG A 138 9.44 -4.20 19.44
N PHE A 139 9.39 -5.39 18.86
CA PHE A 139 8.33 -6.37 19.05
C PHE A 139 8.91 -7.79 18.95
N ASN A 140 8.13 -8.79 19.36
CA ASN A 140 8.48 -10.20 19.13
C ASN A 140 8.11 -10.57 17.68
N PRO A 141 9.06 -10.76 16.76
CA PRO A 141 8.79 -11.02 15.34
C PRO A 141 8.13 -12.36 15.05
N TYR A 142 7.27 -12.36 14.04
CA TYR A 142 6.66 -13.55 13.48
C TYR A 142 6.71 -13.48 11.96
N LEU A 143 7.34 -14.49 11.34
CA LEU A 143 7.50 -14.60 9.90
C LEU A 143 6.55 -15.65 9.34
N GLN A 144 5.86 -15.32 8.25
CA GLN A 144 5.07 -16.28 7.48
C GLN A 144 5.57 -16.31 6.03
N LEU A 145 5.68 -17.50 5.46
CA LEU A 145 5.85 -17.72 4.03
C LEU A 145 4.48 -18.06 3.45
N VAL A 146 4.01 -17.28 2.49
CA VAL A 146 2.64 -17.35 1.97
C VAL A 146 2.66 -17.59 0.47
N ASN A 147 1.76 -18.44 -0.03
CA ASN A 147 1.47 -18.51 -1.46
C ASN A 147 0.54 -17.36 -1.83
N ALA A 148 1.04 -16.38 -2.58
CA ALA A 148 0.32 -15.19 -2.99
C ALA A 148 -0.95 -15.50 -3.80
N SER A 149 -0.94 -16.60 -4.57
CA SER A 149 -2.05 -16.98 -5.44
C SER A 149 -3.21 -17.61 -4.68
N THR A 150 -2.96 -18.25 -3.53
CA THR A 150 -4.00 -18.93 -2.74
C THR A 150 -4.25 -18.29 -1.38
N GLY A 151 -3.38 -17.39 -0.93
CA GLY A 151 -3.38 -16.85 0.43
C GLY A 151 -2.94 -17.85 1.50
N GLN A 152 -2.59 -19.08 1.13
CA GLN A 152 -2.19 -20.13 2.06
C GLN A 152 -0.85 -19.82 2.72
N VAL A 153 -0.78 -19.93 4.05
CA VAL A 153 0.49 -19.92 4.79
C VAL A 153 1.16 -21.29 4.60
N LEU A 154 2.30 -21.30 3.92
CA LEU A 154 3.08 -22.49 3.60
C LEU A 154 4.01 -22.89 4.75
N ALA A 155 4.54 -21.90 5.45
CA ALA A 155 5.37 -22.08 6.64
C ALA A 155 5.29 -20.83 7.51
N ALA A 156 5.48 -20.97 8.81
CA ALA A 156 5.46 -19.85 9.73
C ALA A 156 6.38 -20.15 10.91
N ASN A 157 7.06 -19.15 11.44
CA ASN A 157 7.87 -19.30 12.64
C ASN A 157 7.91 -17.99 13.43
N ASP A 158 7.73 -18.06 14.75
CA ASP A 158 7.86 -16.94 15.68
C ASP A 158 9.11 -17.05 16.58
N ASN A 159 9.86 -18.16 16.52
CA ASN A 159 11.09 -18.33 17.31
C ASN A 159 12.21 -19.09 16.54
N ALA A 160 13.33 -18.42 16.32
CA ALA A 160 14.57 -19.03 15.87
C ALA A 160 15.35 -19.47 17.12
N ASN A 161 15.57 -20.78 17.27
CA ASN A 161 16.43 -21.36 18.31
C ASN A 161 16.10 -20.91 19.75
N GLY A 162 14.82 -20.62 20.05
CA GLY A 162 14.38 -20.19 21.38
C GLY A 162 14.68 -18.71 21.74
N GLY A 163 15.16 -17.91 20.78
CA GLY A 163 15.29 -16.46 20.91
C GLY A 163 14.06 -15.69 20.41
N LEU A 164 14.12 -14.36 20.45
CA LEU A 164 13.06 -13.50 19.93
C LEU A 164 13.06 -13.38 18.41
N ASN A 165 14.13 -13.74 17.70
CA ASN A 165 14.18 -13.58 16.24
C ASN A 165 13.38 -14.69 15.57
N SER A 166 12.86 -14.45 14.36
CA SER A 166 12.19 -15.49 13.58
C SER A 166 13.06 -15.93 12.40
N GLN A 167 13.09 -17.23 12.12
CA GLN A 167 13.84 -17.81 11.00
C GLN A 167 13.04 -18.88 10.28
N LEU A 168 13.05 -18.83 8.95
CA LEU A 168 12.51 -19.89 8.10
C LEU A 168 13.55 -20.35 7.09
N PHE A 169 13.56 -21.65 6.83
CA PHE A 169 14.22 -22.22 5.67
C PHE A 169 13.17 -22.61 4.64
N MET A 170 13.45 -22.36 3.37
CA MET A 170 12.60 -22.79 2.28
C MET A 170 13.43 -23.27 1.11
N THR A 171 12.84 -24.13 0.28
CA THR A 171 13.33 -24.43 -1.06
C THR A 171 12.32 -23.87 -2.05
N VAL A 172 12.78 -23.00 -2.96
CA VAL A 172 11.90 -22.36 -3.95
C VAL A 172 11.30 -23.43 -4.86
N GLN A 173 9.98 -23.48 -4.96
CA GLN A 173 9.28 -24.37 -5.88
C GLN A 173 8.90 -23.62 -7.16
N SER A 174 8.92 -24.34 -8.29
CA SER A 174 8.46 -23.78 -9.57
C SER A 174 6.95 -23.49 -9.51
N GLY A 175 6.53 -22.38 -10.10
CA GLY A 175 5.11 -22.00 -10.19
C GLY A 175 4.48 -21.46 -8.91
N VAL A 176 5.23 -21.38 -7.80
CA VAL A 176 4.73 -20.79 -6.54
C VAL A 176 5.13 -19.32 -6.45
N ASN A 177 4.13 -18.46 -6.29
CA ASN A 177 4.33 -17.03 -6.07
C ASN A 177 4.44 -16.77 -4.56
N TYR A 178 5.66 -16.54 -4.06
CA TYR A 178 5.89 -16.43 -2.62
C TYR A 178 5.77 -14.98 -2.12
N LEU A 179 5.01 -14.78 -1.04
CA LEU A 179 5.13 -13.61 -0.17
C LEU A 179 5.85 -14.01 1.12
N ILE A 180 6.81 -13.19 1.51
CA ILE A 180 7.43 -13.19 2.83
C ILE A 180 6.68 -12.14 3.64
N ARG A 181 5.87 -12.59 4.58
CA ARG A 181 5.04 -11.75 5.42
C ARG A 181 5.70 -11.53 6.77
N VAL A 182 5.98 -10.28 7.06
CA VAL A 182 6.44 -9.81 8.38
C VAL A 182 5.23 -9.45 9.22
N THR A 183 5.13 -10.00 10.42
CA THR A 183 4.12 -9.63 11.42
C THR A 183 4.72 -9.77 12.82
N SER A 184 3.91 -9.53 13.85
CA SER A 184 4.31 -9.69 15.25
C SER A 184 3.74 -10.98 15.85
N ALA A 185 4.35 -11.49 16.91
CA ALA A 185 3.79 -12.55 17.76
C ALA A 185 2.70 -12.00 18.71
N SER A 186 2.79 -10.72 19.05
CA SER A 186 1.85 -10.01 19.94
C SER A 186 0.80 -9.23 19.15
N ASN A 187 -0.40 -9.06 19.72
CA ASN A 187 -1.45 -8.25 19.10
C ASN A 187 -1.04 -6.78 19.00
N TRP A 188 -1.31 -6.16 17.83
CA TRP A 188 -1.11 -4.74 17.54
C TRP A 188 0.29 -4.18 17.82
N ALA A 189 1.30 -5.06 17.93
CA ALA A 189 2.67 -4.63 18.13
C ALA A 189 3.22 -4.04 16.83
N THR A 190 4.03 -2.99 17.00
CA THR A 190 4.57 -2.15 15.93
C THR A 190 6.01 -1.80 16.24
N GLY A 191 6.73 -1.29 15.24
CA GLY A 191 8.10 -0.81 15.36
C GLY A 191 9.02 -1.33 14.27
N SER A 192 10.28 -0.92 14.34
CA SER A 192 11.28 -1.25 13.35
C SER A 192 11.71 -2.71 13.38
N TYR A 193 12.07 -3.23 12.21
CA TYR A 193 12.60 -4.58 12.01
C TYR A 193 13.60 -4.62 10.87
N THR A 194 14.38 -5.71 10.83
CA THR A 194 15.26 -6.06 9.72
C THR A 194 14.88 -7.43 9.18
N LEU A 195 14.55 -7.49 7.89
CA LEU A 195 14.28 -8.72 7.15
C LEU A 195 15.50 -9.05 6.26
N ARG A 196 15.97 -10.28 6.31
CA ARG A 196 17.08 -10.76 5.48
C ARG A 196 16.70 -12.02 4.73
N THR A 197 16.97 -12.03 3.44
CA THR A 197 16.98 -13.22 2.59
C THR A 197 18.42 -13.55 2.26
N SER A 198 18.79 -14.82 2.33
CA SER A 198 20.12 -15.29 1.94
C SER A 198 20.06 -16.73 1.47
N PRO A 199 20.98 -17.17 0.60
CA PRO A 199 21.20 -18.59 0.38
C PRO A 199 21.45 -19.33 1.70
N ALA A 200 20.86 -20.51 1.83
CA ALA A 200 21.04 -21.41 2.97
C ALA A 200 22.00 -22.57 2.65
#